data_AF-A0A1E7GSE9-F1
#
_entry.id   AF-A0A1E7GSE9-F1
#
_cell.length_a   1.000
_cell.length_b   1.000
_cell.length_c   1.000
_cell.angle_alpha   90.00
_cell.angle_beta   90.00
_cell.angle_gamma   90.00
#
_symmetry.space_group_name_H-M   'P 1'
#
loop_
_entity.id
_entity.type
_entity.pdbx_description
1 polymer ?
#
loop_
_entity_poly.entity_id
_entity_poly.type
_entity_poly.pdbx_seq_one_letter_code
_entity_poly.pdbx_strand_id
1 'polypeptide(L)'
;MEELSIDSLYTEQELISQIHNCIEKIRKEAEKRSSICRIILTGRSALHSSIARKGVLDDILKDIREDEEGGKQFVWIESIEDNTNPEIDRKSLLEREDFIGDLVKLFEEFSHDETKIAELRESLEPLFTSPGGRKLIETIDDEHFLDLIKKAEALCLDQLGGDEFS
;
A
#
# COMPACT_ATOMS: atom_id res chain seq x y z
N MET A 1 -14.67 8.87 7.30
CA MET A 1 -13.23 8.74 7.07
C MET A 1 -13.07 7.90 5.83
N GLU A 2 -12.16 8.28 4.95
CA GLU A 2 -11.88 7.58 3.70
C GLU A 2 -10.39 7.22 3.67
N GLU A 3 -10.10 5.97 3.30
CA GLU A 3 -8.74 5.51 3.10
C GLU A 3 -8.34 5.70 1.63
N LEU A 4 -7.12 6.19 1.40
CA LEU A 4 -6.56 6.43 0.07
C LEU A 4 -5.15 5.83 0.00
N SER A 5 -4.98 4.80 -0.82
CA SER A 5 -3.67 4.19 -1.05
C SER A 5 -2.80 5.05 -1.97
N ILE A 6 -1.52 5.19 -1.61
CA ILE A 6 -0.49 5.87 -2.39
C ILE A 6 0.38 4.91 -3.22
N ASP A 7 0.10 3.60 -3.24
CA ASP A 7 0.98 2.56 -3.81
C ASP A 7 1.36 2.79 -5.29
N SER A 8 0.55 3.54 -6.03
CA SER A 8 0.78 3.87 -7.45
C SER A 8 0.97 5.37 -7.70
N LEU A 9 1.20 6.16 -6.66
CA LEU A 9 1.34 7.61 -6.73
C LEU A 9 2.77 7.98 -6.44
N TYR A 10 3.45 8.65 -7.35
CA TYR A 10 4.87 8.99 -7.23
C TYR A 10 5.09 10.50 -7.03
N THR A 11 4.04 11.30 -7.21
CA THR A 11 4.10 12.76 -7.15
C THR A 11 2.95 13.36 -6.35
N GLU A 12 3.17 14.55 -5.77
CA GLU A 12 2.13 15.31 -5.05
C GLU A 12 0.93 15.64 -5.96
N GLN A 13 1.17 15.87 -7.26
CA GLN A 13 0.11 16.16 -8.24
C GLN A 13 -0.82 14.97 -8.46
N GLU A 14 -0.28 13.75 -8.48
CA GLU A 14 -1.09 12.52 -8.55
C GLU A 14 -1.92 12.33 -7.29
N LEU A 15 -1.35 12.61 -6.11
CA LEU A 15 -2.07 12.59 -4.84
C LEU A 15 -3.22 13.61 -4.81
N ILE A 16 -2.97 14.87 -5.18
CA ILE A 16 -3.99 15.91 -5.28
C ILE A 16 -5.12 15.45 -6.21
N SER A 17 -4.77 14.90 -7.38
CA SER A 17 -5.74 14.38 -8.34
C SER A 17 -6.59 13.24 -7.75
N GLN A 18 -5.98 12.32 -6.99
CA GLN A 18 -6.71 11.24 -6.31
C GLN A 18 -7.62 11.77 -5.19
N ILE A 19 -7.19 12.78 -4.44
CA ILE A 19 -8.04 13.39 -3.41
C ILE A 19 -9.26 14.07 -4.05
N HIS A 20 -9.10 14.79 -5.17
CA HIS A 20 -10.25 15.34 -5.91
C HIS A 20 -11.21 14.25 -6.41
N ASN A 21 -10.70 13.12 -6.89
CA ASN A 21 -11.54 11.98 -7.27
C ASN A 21 -12.32 11.43 -6.08
N CYS A 22 -11.69 11.33 -4.90
CA CYS A 22 -12.33 10.93 -3.65
C CYS A 22 -13.45 11.91 -3.25
N ILE A 23 -13.18 13.22 -3.33
CA ILE A 23 -14.17 14.28 -3.08
C ILE A 23 -15.38 14.15 -4.00
N GLU A 24 -15.17 13.96 -5.30
CA GLU A 24 -16.25 13.78 -6.27
C GLU A 24 -17.10 12.52 -6.00
N LYS A 25 -16.45 11.44 -5.54
CA LYS A 25 -17.15 10.23 -5.12
C LYS A 25 -18.04 10.50 -3.91
N ILE A 26 -17.50 11.11 -2.84
CA ILE A 26 -18.26 11.47 -1.64
C ILE A 26 -19.43 12.39 -1.99
N ARG A 27 -19.20 13.38 -2.86
CA ARG A 27 -20.23 14.33 -3.30
C ARG A 27 -21.40 13.62 -3.99
N LYS A 28 -21.13 12.64 -4.84
CA LYS A 28 -22.17 11.84 -5.52
C LYS A 28 -22.96 10.99 -4.52
N GLU A 29 -22.28 10.39 -3.55
CA GLU A 29 -22.91 9.54 -2.51
C GLU A 29 -23.71 10.34 -1.48
N ALA A 30 -23.33 11.60 -1.23
CA ALA A 30 -23.99 12.47 -0.26
C ALA A 30 -25.36 13.01 -0.73
N GLU A 31 -25.80 12.67 -1.95
CA GLU A 31 -27.11 13.03 -2.52
C GLU A 31 -27.49 14.50 -2.25
N LYS A 32 -26.62 15.44 -2.65
CA LYS A 32 -26.82 16.91 -2.51
C LYS A 32 -26.63 17.49 -1.10
N ARG A 33 -26.14 16.72 -0.12
CA ARG A 33 -25.77 17.22 1.21
C ARG A 33 -24.29 17.55 1.28
N SER A 34 -23.94 18.59 2.02
CA SER A 34 -22.54 18.84 2.38
C SER A 34 -22.03 17.72 3.30
N SER A 35 -20.75 17.38 3.14
CA SER A 35 -20.10 16.33 3.92
C SER A 35 -18.81 16.84 4.54
N ILE A 36 -18.43 16.26 5.67
CA ILE A 36 -17.12 16.46 6.29
C ILE A 36 -16.43 15.09 6.27
N CYS A 37 -15.19 15.05 5.78
CA CYS A 37 -14.43 13.82 5.66
C CYS A 37 -13.01 13.98 6.22
N ARG A 38 -12.46 12.89 6.73
CA ARG A 38 -11.05 12.75 7.07
C ARG A 38 -10.44 11.76 6.09
N ILE A 39 -9.29 12.10 5.52
CA ILE A 39 -8.55 11.22 4.61
C ILE A 39 -7.40 10.59 5.38
N ILE A 40 -7.23 9.28 5.25
CA ILE A 40 -6.10 8.53 5.79
C ILE A 40 -5.31 8.01 4.59
N LEU A 41 -4.09 8.51 4.43
CA LEU A 41 -3.19 8.03 3.38
C LEU A 41 -2.54 6.74 3.85
N THR A 42 -2.57 5.70 3.01
CA THR A 42 -2.00 4.38 3.32
C THR A 42 -1.13 3.90 2.16
N GLY A 43 -0.38 2.82 2.38
CA GLY A 43 0.45 2.21 1.34
C GLY A 43 1.90 2.66 1.35
N ARG A 44 2.65 2.23 0.33
CA ARG A 44 4.10 2.37 0.18
C ARG A 44 4.43 3.01 -1.16
N SER A 45 5.16 4.13 -1.15
CA SER A 45 5.62 4.77 -2.39
C SER A 45 6.79 5.73 -2.15
N ALA A 46 7.59 5.98 -3.19
CA ALA A 46 8.57 7.06 -3.23
C ALA A 46 7.98 8.42 -2.79
N LEU A 47 6.68 8.64 -3.02
CA LEU A 47 5.95 9.83 -2.61
C LEU A 47 5.98 10.06 -1.09
N HIS A 48 6.09 8.99 -0.28
CA HIS A 48 6.17 9.07 1.18
C HIS A 48 7.21 10.11 1.62
N SER A 49 8.41 10.06 1.02
CA SER A 49 9.49 11.00 1.34
C SER A 49 9.12 12.47 1.11
N SER A 50 8.23 12.73 0.14
CA SER A 50 7.75 14.07 -0.17
C SER A 50 6.73 14.55 0.86
N ILE A 51 5.72 13.72 1.15
CA ILE A 51 4.57 14.09 2.00
C ILE A 51 4.88 14.05 3.50
N ALA A 52 5.86 13.23 3.92
CA ALA A 52 6.37 13.21 5.27
C ALA A 52 7.12 14.49 5.65
N ARG A 53 7.48 15.35 4.67
CA ARG A 53 8.08 16.66 4.95
C ARG A 53 7.06 17.56 5.63
N LYS A 54 7.48 18.15 6.74
CA LYS A 54 6.65 19.06 7.54
C LYS A 54 6.05 20.17 6.67
N GLY A 55 4.73 20.32 6.74
CA GLY A 55 3.97 21.36 6.05
C GLY A 55 3.44 20.96 4.67
N VAL A 56 3.95 19.90 4.04
CA VAL A 56 3.50 19.51 2.69
C VAL A 56 2.03 19.10 2.68
N LEU A 57 1.61 18.22 3.60
CA LEU A 57 0.20 17.85 3.71
C LEU A 57 -0.69 18.99 4.19
N ASP A 58 -0.16 19.92 5.00
CA ASP A 58 -0.91 21.11 5.44
C ASP A 58 -1.19 22.05 4.27
N ASP A 59 -0.19 22.26 3.40
CA ASP A 59 -0.31 23.08 2.19
C ASP A 59 -1.31 22.43 1.21
N ILE A 60 -1.19 21.13 0.96
CA ILE A 60 -2.14 20.38 0.12
C ILE A 60 -3.57 20.47 0.69
N LEU A 61 -3.73 20.27 2.00
CA LEU A 61 -5.03 20.36 2.66
C LEU A 61 -5.64 21.76 2.52
N LYS A 62 -4.81 22.79 2.61
CA LYS A 62 -5.25 24.18 2.46
C LYS A 62 -5.76 24.43 1.05
N ASP A 63 -5.00 24.05 0.04
CA ASP A 63 -5.37 24.23 -1.37
C ASP A 63 -6.70 23.51 -1.69
N ILE A 64 -6.86 22.27 -1.23
CA ILE A 64 -8.11 21.50 -1.40
C ILE A 64 -9.30 22.17 -0.73
N ARG A 65 -9.10 22.80 0.44
CA ARG A 65 -10.18 23.51 1.14
C ARG A 65 -10.58 24.78 0.42
N GLU A 66 -9.62 25.54 -0.09
CA GLU A 66 -9.88 26.75 -0.87
C GLU A 66 -10.76 26.44 -2.09
N ASP A 67 -10.55 25.30 -2.75
CA ASP A 67 -11.39 24.84 -3.88
C ASP A 67 -12.85 24.52 -3.48
N GLU A 68 -13.09 24.12 -2.24
CA GLU A 68 -14.42 23.76 -1.74
C GLU A 68 -15.17 24.96 -1.10
N GLU A 69 -14.47 26.08 -0.85
CA GLU A 69 -15.09 27.29 -0.28
C GLU A 69 -16.14 27.88 -1.23
N GLY A 70 -17.28 28.30 -0.66
CA GLY A 70 -18.38 28.94 -1.41
C GLY A 70 -19.27 27.98 -2.20
N GLY A 71 -18.99 26.67 -2.19
CA GLY A 71 -19.85 25.64 -2.79
C GLY A 71 -21.14 25.40 -2.00
N LYS A 72 -22.27 25.24 -2.70
CA LYS A 72 -23.56 24.86 -2.07
C LYS A 72 -23.60 23.42 -1.55
N GLN A 73 -22.67 22.56 -1.98
CA GLN A 73 -22.59 21.12 -1.70
C GLN A 73 -21.12 20.71 -1.51
N PHE A 74 -20.48 21.34 -0.54
CA PHE A 74 -19.06 21.15 -0.27
C PHE A 74 -18.77 19.78 0.38
N VAL A 75 -17.56 19.27 0.12
CA VAL A 75 -16.97 18.15 0.85
C VAL A 75 -15.76 18.69 1.60
N TRP A 76 -15.93 18.99 2.87
CA TRP A 76 -14.89 19.58 3.69
C TRP A 76 -13.93 18.51 4.20
N ILE A 77 -12.66 18.59 3.79
CA ILE A 77 -11.62 17.72 4.34
C ILE A 77 -11.16 18.28 5.69
N GLU A 78 -11.42 17.56 6.79
CA GLU A 78 -11.06 17.94 8.16
C GLU A 78 -9.58 17.73 8.46
N SER A 79 -8.99 16.66 7.95
CA SER A 79 -7.56 16.39 8.05
C SER A 79 -7.14 15.36 7.00
N ILE A 80 -5.83 15.35 6.71
CA ILE A 80 -5.14 14.30 5.97
C ILE A 80 -4.13 13.70 6.94
N GLU A 81 -4.33 12.44 7.32
CA GLU A 81 -3.43 11.70 8.20
C GLU A 81 -2.47 10.87 7.35
N ASP A 82 -1.18 10.95 7.67
CA ASP A 82 -0.13 10.17 7.00
C ASP A 82 0.11 8.85 7.75
N ASN A 83 -0.45 7.76 7.21
CA ASN A 83 -0.13 6.39 7.62
C ASN A 83 0.62 5.65 6.49
N THR A 84 1.36 6.39 5.68
CA THR A 84 2.12 5.84 4.56
C THR A 84 3.50 5.39 5.01
N ASN A 85 4.09 4.51 4.22
CA ASN A 85 5.43 3.98 4.47
C ASN A 85 6.34 4.29 3.28
N PRO A 86 7.66 4.39 3.50
CA PRO A 86 8.61 4.52 2.40
C PRO A 86 8.49 3.32 1.45
N GLU A 87 8.70 3.58 0.16
CA GLU A 87 8.93 2.51 -0.81
C GLU A 87 10.13 1.67 -0.38
N ILE A 88 10.01 0.37 -0.57
CA ILE A 88 11.06 -0.57 -0.24
C ILE A 88 12.17 -0.41 -1.29
N ASP A 89 13.25 0.28 -0.93
CA ASP A 89 14.46 0.35 -1.77
C ASP A 89 15.15 -1.01 -1.75
N ARG A 90 14.72 -1.84 -2.69
CA ARG A 90 15.18 -3.22 -2.87
C ARG A 90 16.69 -3.33 -3.03
N LYS A 91 17.33 -2.37 -3.71
CA LYS A 91 18.78 -2.40 -3.91
C LYS A 91 19.50 -2.21 -2.59
N SER A 92 19.05 -1.23 -1.80
CA SER A 92 19.57 -0.99 -0.46
C SER A 92 19.38 -2.20 0.46
N LEU A 93 18.21 -2.85 0.40
CA LEU A 93 17.97 -4.06 1.20
C LEU A 93 18.85 -5.25 0.81
N LEU A 94 19.08 -5.48 -0.49
CA LEU A 94 19.97 -6.54 -0.97
C LEU A 94 21.43 -6.34 -0.52
N GLU A 95 21.85 -5.10 -0.29
CA GLU A 95 23.19 -4.76 0.19
C GLU A 95 23.35 -4.91 1.71
N ARG A 96 22.25 -5.06 2.47
CA ARG A 96 22.33 -5.29 3.92
C ARG A 96 22.96 -6.66 4.22
N GLU A 97 23.78 -6.70 5.27
CA GLU A 97 24.41 -7.91 5.84
C GLU A 97 23.70 -8.38 7.13
N ASP A 98 22.46 -7.94 7.34
CA ASP A 98 21.63 -8.35 8.47
C ASP A 98 20.49 -9.28 8.04
N PHE A 99 19.68 -9.71 9.02
CA PHE A 99 18.57 -10.64 8.80
C PHE A 99 17.57 -10.14 7.74
N ILE A 100 17.34 -8.83 7.65
CA ILE A 100 16.44 -8.25 6.65
C ILE A 100 17.05 -8.38 5.25
N GLY A 101 18.36 -8.13 5.13
CA GLY A 101 19.08 -8.37 3.88
C GLY A 101 19.08 -9.83 3.45
N ASP A 102 19.29 -10.77 4.37
CA ASP A 102 19.23 -12.21 4.09
C ASP A 102 17.83 -12.67 3.67
N LEU A 103 16.78 -12.12 4.28
CA LEU A 103 15.39 -12.38 3.90
C LEU A 103 15.07 -11.90 2.48
N VAL A 104 15.53 -10.71 2.11
CA VAL A 104 15.30 -10.15 0.77
C VAL A 104 16.06 -10.92 -0.28
N LYS A 105 17.29 -11.37 0.02
CA LYS A 105 18.04 -12.28 -0.86
C LYS A 105 17.30 -13.61 -1.05
N LEU A 106 16.71 -14.17 0.00
CA LEU A 106 15.91 -15.39 -0.09
C LEU A 106 14.70 -15.22 -1.03
N PHE A 107 13.97 -14.10 -0.93
CA PHE A 107 12.85 -13.82 -1.84
C PHE A 107 13.30 -13.54 -3.28
N GLU A 108 14.47 -12.92 -3.45
CA GLU A 108 15.09 -12.73 -4.77
C GLU A 108 15.46 -14.05 -5.44
N GLU A 109 15.95 -15.01 -4.67
CA GLU A 109 16.24 -16.36 -5.16
C GLU A 109 14.97 -17.06 -5.63
N PHE A 110 13.84 -16.93 -4.93
CA PHE A 110 12.56 -17.47 -5.41
C PHE A 110 12.12 -16.85 -6.73
N SER A 111 12.47 -15.59 -7.00
CA SER A 111 12.10 -14.93 -8.27
C SER A 111 12.94 -15.39 -9.47
N HIS A 112 14.10 -16.01 -9.22
CA HIS A 112 15.09 -16.36 -10.26
C HIS A 112 15.41 -17.86 -10.35
N ASP A 113 14.95 -18.67 -9.38
CA ASP A 113 15.20 -20.11 -9.31
C ASP A 113 13.89 -20.91 -9.29
N GLU A 114 13.51 -21.43 -10.47
CA GLU A 114 12.32 -22.28 -10.62
C GLU A 114 12.37 -23.54 -9.74
N THR A 115 13.57 -24.02 -9.40
CA THR A 115 13.75 -25.20 -8.52
C THR A 115 13.28 -24.87 -7.11
N LYS A 116 13.64 -23.69 -6.59
CA LYS A 116 13.21 -23.24 -5.26
C LYS A 116 11.72 -22.97 -5.18
N ILE A 117 11.12 -22.45 -6.26
CA ILE A 117 9.66 -22.34 -6.35
C ILE A 117 9.01 -23.71 -6.26
N ALA A 118 9.55 -24.70 -6.99
CA ALA A 118 9.01 -26.06 -6.98
C ALA A 118 9.11 -26.70 -5.59
N GLU A 119 10.25 -26.57 -4.91
CA GLU A 119 10.46 -27.03 -3.53
C GLU A 119 9.49 -26.36 -2.54
N LEU A 120 9.29 -25.04 -2.65
CA LEU A 120 8.32 -24.31 -1.84
C LEU A 120 6.89 -24.82 -2.10
N ARG A 121 6.54 -25.03 -3.37
CA ARG A 121 5.21 -25.55 -3.75
C ARG A 121 4.98 -26.95 -3.20
N GLU A 122 5.97 -27.83 -3.27
CA GLU A 122 5.92 -29.18 -2.67
C GLU A 122 5.71 -29.10 -1.15
N SER A 123 6.40 -28.18 -0.47
CA SER A 123 6.22 -27.99 0.98
C SER A 123 4.81 -27.52 1.37
N LEU A 124 4.13 -26.79 0.48
CA LEU A 124 2.78 -26.26 0.68
C LEU A 124 1.69 -27.20 0.14
N GLU A 125 2.04 -28.21 -0.67
CA GLU A 125 1.10 -29.18 -1.25
C GLU A 125 0.14 -29.81 -0.22
N PRO A 126 0.58 -30.17 1.01
CA PRO A 126 -0.32 -30.69 2.03
C PRO A 126 -1.49 -29.75 2.38
N LEU A 127 -1.28 -28.42 2.29
CA LEU A 127 -2.34 -27.44 2.53
C LEU A 127 -3.41 -27.54 1.45
N PHE A 128 -3.01 -27.60 0.18
CA PHE A 128 -3.94 -27.68 -0.97
C PHE A 128 -4.65 -29.02 -1.09
N THR A 129 -4.02 -30.12 -0.66
CA THR A 129 -4.56 -31.48 -0.82
C THR A 129 -5.38 -31.94 0.39
N SER A 130 -5.22 -31.29 1.55
CA SER A 130 -5.99 -31.59 2.75
C SER A 130 -7.52 -31.47 2.52
N PRO A 131 -8.36 -32.24 3.23
CA PRO A 131 -9.83 -32.14 3.09
C PRO A 131 -10.40 -30.75 3.42
N GLY A 132 -9.72 -29.98 4.27
CA GLY A 132 -10.07 -28.60 4.58
C GLY A 132 -9.62 -27.62 3.51
N GLY A 133 -8.37 -27.75 3.05
CA GLY A 133 -7.82 -26.89 2.01
C GLY A 133 -8.51 -27.06 0.66
N ARG A 134 -8.80 -28.29 0.22
CA ARG A 134 -9.57 -28.54 -1.02
C ARG A 134 -10.95 -27.88 -1.07
N LYS A 135 -11.53 -27.55 0.09
CA LYS A 135 -12.84 -26.88 0.18
C LYS A 135 -12.72 -25.35 0.24
N LEU A 136 -11.57 -24.82 0.63
CA LEU A 136 -11.38 -23.41 0.97
C LEU A 136 -10.37 -22.70 0.06
N ILE A 137 -9.52 -23.44 -0.65
CA ILE A 137 -8.40 -22.93 -1.42
C ILE A 137 -8.56 -23.42 -2.86
N GLU A 138 -8.65 -22.46 -3.79
CA GLU A 138 -8.71 -22.75 -5.23
C GLU A 138 -7.33 -23.19 -5.74
N THR A 139 -7.31 -23.93 -6.86
CA THR A 139 -6.06 -24.27 -7.53
C THR A 139 -5.38 -23.00 -8.06
N ILE A 140 -4.14 -22.79 -7.65
CA ILE A 140 -3.36 -21.59 -7.96
C ILE A 140 -2.42 -21.91 -9.13
N ASP A 141 -2.46 -21.09 -10.19
CA ASP A 141 -1.51 -21.15 -11.29
C ASP A 141 -0.15 -20.53 -10.90
N ASP A 142 0.83 -20.62 -11.79
CA ASP A 142 2.19 -20.18 -11.48
C ASP A 142 2.30 -18.65 -11.34
N GLU A 143 1.51 -17.89 -12.10
CA GLU A 143 1.49 -16.42 -12.04
C GLU A 143 0.92 -15.92 -10.70
N HIS A 144 -0.20 -16.50 -10.24
CA HIS A 144 -0.79 -16.19 -8.95
C HIS A 144 0.09 -16.67 -7.79
N PHE A 145 0.81 -17.78 -7.95
CA PHE A 145 1.74 -18.26 -6.92
C PHE A 145 2.92 -17.30 -6.74
N LEU A 146 3.47 -16.78 -7.84
CA LEU A 146 4.50 -15.73 -7.81
C LEU A 146 3.99 -14.44 -7.17
N ASP A 147 2.74 -14.04 -7.44
CA ASP A 147 2.11 -12.89 -6.78
C ASP A 147 1.97 -13.11 -5.26
N LEU A 148 1.62 -14.33 -4.82
CA LEU A 148 1.58 -14.67 -3.40
C LEU A 148 2.95 -14.60 -2.74
N ILE A 149 4.02 -15.01 -3.41
CA ILE A 149 5.40 -14.87 -2.90
C ILE A 149 5.75 -13.39 -2.72
N LYS A 150 5.44 -12.53 -3.69
CA LYS A 150 5.67 -11.07 -3.58
C LYS A 150 4.87 -10.46 -2.42
N LYS A 151 3.62 -10.88 -2.23
CA LYS A 151 2.79 -10.46 -1.09
C LYS A 151 3.36 -10.95 0.24
N ALA A 152 3.86 -12.18 0.30
CA ALA A 152 4.49 -12.73 1.48
C ALA A 152 5.78 -11.96 1.84
N GLU A 153 6.61 -11.62 0.84
CA GLU A 153 7.79 -10.77 1.02
C GLU A 153 7.41 -9.43 1.67
N ALA A 154 6.43 -8.73 1.08
CA ALA A 154 5.96 -7.46 1.61
C ALA A 154 5.47 -7.57 3.06
N LEU A 155 4.66 -8.60 3.36
CA LEU A 155 4.16 -8.85 4.72
C LEU A 155 5.29 -9.15 5.71
N CYS A 156 6.30 -9.93 5.32
CA CYS A 156 7.44 -10.22 6.19
C CYS A 156 8.26 -8.94 6.44
N LEU A 157 8.49 -8.12 5.42
CA LEU A 157 9.19 -6.84 5.56
C LEU A 157 8.39 -5.83 6.39
N ASP A 158 7.06 -5.82 6.29
CA ASP A 158 6.19 -5.00 7.14
C ASP A 158 6.34 -5.39 8.62
N GLN A 159 6.27 -6.69 8.93
CA GLN A 159 6.34 -7.18 10.30
C GLN A 159 7.73 -7.01 10.92
N LEU A 160 8.79 -7.18 10.12
CA LEU A 160 10.16 -7.15 10.62
C LEU A 160 10.78 -5.74 10.55
N GLY A 161 10.35 -4.91 9.61
CA GLY A 161 10.79 -3.53 9.48
C GLY A 161 10.08 -2.58 10.46
N GLY A 162 8.90 -2.94 10.98
CA GLY A 162 8.14 -2.11 11.93
C GLY A 162 8.78 -1.99 13.33
N ASP A 163 9.58 -2.97 13.75
CA ASP A 163 10.19 -3.00 15.09
C ASP A 163 11.47 -2.14 15.22
N GLU A 164 12.10 -1.71 14.12
CA GLU A 164 13.29 -0.83 14.17
C GLU A 164 12.94 0.68 14.10
N PHE A 165 11.67 1.03 13.89
CA PHE A 165 11.22 2.44 13.73
C PHE A 165 10.08 2.86 14.68
N SER A 166 9.81 2.10 15.75
CA SER A 166 8.89 2.49 16.84
C SER A 166 9.63 3.04 18.07
#